data_AF-A0A7W1SY87-F1
#
_entry.id   AF-A0A7W1SY87-F1
#
_cell.length_a   1.000
_cell.length_b   1.000
_cell.length_c   1.000
_cell.angle_alpha   90.00
_cell.angle_beta   90.00
_cell.angle_gamma   90.00
#
_symmetry.space_group_name_H-M   'P 1'
#
loop_
_entity.id
_entity.type
_entity.pdbx_description
1 polymer ?
#
loop_
_entity_poly.entity_id
_entity_poly.type
_entity_poly.pdbx_seq_one_letter_code
_entity_poly.pdbx_strand_id
1 'polypeptide(L)' 'MEQQDQLLSMMHLTVALLHEANDRLHQLCAILPEQRHKDECGETAKQIRSHLISLHEHLAMLLREADAAPQ' A
#
# COMPACT_ATOMS: atom_id res chain seq x y z
N MET A 1 -12.87 19.14 9.64
CA MET A 1 -12.41 19.14 8.24
C MET A 1 -10.88 19.05 8.14
N GLU A 2 -10.09 20.02 8.61
CA GLU A 2 -8.61 20.02 8.42
C GLU A 2 -7.87 18.74 8.84
N GLN A 3 -8.27 18.10 9.93
CA GLN A 3 -7.60 16.89 10.44
C GLN A 3 -7.86 15.65 9.56
N GLN A 4 -9.00 15.61 8.87
CA GLN A 4 -9.40 14.51 7.99
C GLN A 4 -8.72 14.62 6.62
N ASP A 5 -8.57 15.85 6.11
CA ASP A 5 -7.81 16.13 4.87
C ASP A 5 -6.32 15.80 5.01
N GLN A 6 -5.72 16.07 6.19
CA GLN A 6 -4.36 15.66 6.49
C GLN A 6 -4.20 14.14 6.55
N LEU A 7 -5.14 13.44 7.19
CA LEU A 7 -5.14 11.98 7.26
C LEU A 7 -5.26 11.35 5.86
N LEU A 8 -6.18 11.84 5.02
CA LEU A 8 -6.35 11.39 3.64
C LEU A 8 -5.09 11.63 2.80
N SER A 9 -4.48 12.81 2.92
CA SER A 9 -3.23 13.13 2.23
C SER A 9 -2.08 12.21 2.64
N MET A 10 -1.95 11.94 3.94
CA MET A 10 -0.94 11.01 4.47
C MET A 10 -1.18 9.57 3.99
N MET A 11 -2.44 9.13 3.94
CA MET A 11 -2.78 7.80 3.43
C MET A 11 -2.49 7.66 1.93
N HIS A 12 -2.83 8.65 1.11
CA HIS A 12 -2.47 8.64 -0.31
C HIS A 12 -0.95 8.54 -0.52
N LEU A 13 -0.17 9.32 0.24
CA LEU A 13 1.30 9.25 0.18
C LEU A 13 1.81 7.86 0.60
N THR A 14 1.24 7.29 1.68
CA THR A 14 1.62 5.97 2.18
C THR A 14 1.36 4.87 1.15
N VAL A 15 0.20 4.92 0.48
CA VAL A 15 -0.14 3.99 -0.61
C VAL A 15 0.85 4.13 -1.78
N ALA A 16 1.18 5.34 -2.19
CA ALA A 16 2.13 5.58 -3.27
C ALA A 16 3.53 5.03 -2.94
N LEU A 17 4.03 5.26 -1.72
CA LEU A 17 5.32 4.75 -1.27
C LEU A 17 5.35 3.21 -1.22
N LEU A 18 4.26 2.57 -0.78
CA LEU A 18 4.16 1.12 -0.75
C LEU A 18 4.09 0.51 -2.15
N HIS A 19 3.44 1.17 -3.10
CA HIS A 19 3.48 0.78 -4.51
C HIS A 19 4.90 0.82 -5.06
N GLU A 20 5.64 1.92 -4.85
CA GLU A 20 7.03 2.03 -5.31
C GLU A 20 7.93 0.97 -4.67
N ALA A 21 7.78 0.73 -3.36
CA ALA A 21 8.54 -0.30 -2.65
C ALA A 21 8.25 -1.70 -3.21
N ASN A 22 6.98 -2.01 -3.50
CA ASN A 22 6.57 -3.28 -4.10
C ASN A 22 7.16 -3.47 -5.50
N ASP A 23 7.18 -2.42 -6.32
CA ASP A 23 7.71 -2.49 -7.68
C ASP A 23 9.24 -2.66 -7.67
N ARG A 24 9.94 -1.94 -6.80
CA ARG A 24 11.39 -2.13 -6.58
C ARG A 24 11.71 -3.54 -6.10
N LEU A 25 10.91 -4.08 -5.17
CA LEU A 25 11.08 -5.45 -4.71
C LEU A 25 10.94 -6.43 -5.88
N HIS A 26 9.89 -6.31 -6.71
CA HIS A 26 9.73 -7.18 -7.89
C HIS A 26 10.92 -7.11 -8.84
N GLN A 27 11.48 -5.91 -9.09
CA GLN A 27 12.67 -5.74 -9.93
C GLN A 27 13.91 -6.43 -9.34
N LEU A 28 14.16 -6.26 -8.04
CA LEU A 28 15.28 -6.91 -7.35
C LEU A 28 15.13 -8.44 -7.33
N CYS A 29 13.91 -8.92 -7.16
CA CYS A 29 13.61 -10.35 -7.16
C CYS A 29 13.72 -11.00 -8.55
N ALA A 30 13.48 -10.23 -9.61
CA ALA A 30 13.63 -10.71 -10.99
C ALA A 30 15.09 -10.97 -11.39
N ILE A 31 16.06 -10.32 -10.73
CA ILE A 31 17.50 -10.47 -11.01
C ILE A 31 18.21 -11.45 -10.09
N LEU A 32 17.52 -12.00 -9.07
CA LEU A 32 18.11 -12.93 -8.12
C LEU A 32 18.23 -14.34 -8.73
N PRO A 33 19.44 -14.93 -8.79
CA PRO A 33 19.67 -16.21 -9.48
C PRO A 33 19.32 -17.44 -8.63
N GLU A 34 19.08 -17.31 -7.33
CA GLU A 34 18.84 -18.44 -6.42
C GLU A 34 17.35 -18.63 -6.10
N GLN A 35 16.88 -19.88 -6.18
CA GLN A 35 15.50 -20.28 -5.86
C GLN A 35 15.07 -19.86 -4.44
N ARG A 36 15.98 -19.89 -3.46
CA ARG A 36 15.69 -19.55 -2.07
C ARG A 36 15.26 -18.09 -1.89
N HIS A 37 15.92 -17.19 -2.60
CA HIS A 37 15.57 -15.77 -2.60
C HIS A 37 14.28 -15.50 -3.36
N LYS A 38 13.93 -16.34 -4.35
CA LYS A 38 12.66 -16.22 -5.09
C LYS A 38 11.45 -16.48 -4.18
N ASP A 39 11.56 -17.42 -3.24
CA ASP A 39 10.50 -17.72 -2.27
C ASP A 39 10.36 -16.60 -1.22
N GLU A 40 11.47 -16.13 -0.65
CA GLU A 40 11.48 -15.00 0.31
C GLU A 40 10.96 -13.70 -0.32
N CYS A 41 11.37 -13.44 -1.56
CA CYS A 41 10.85 -12.36 -2.39
C CYS A 41 9.35 -12.47 -2.63
N GLY A 42 8.89 -13.65 -3.01
CA GLY A 42 7.48 -13.92 -3.27
C GLY A 42 6.63 -13.69 -2.02
N GLU A 43 7.12 -14.13 -0.86
CA GLU A 43 6.41 -13.94 0.41
C GLU A 43 6.38 -12.48 0.84
N THR A 44 7.50 -11.77 0.73
CA THR A 44 7.57 -10.33 1.02
C THR A 44 6.66 -9.52 0.08
N ALA A 45 6.64 -9.84 -1.22
CA ALA A 45 5.76 -9.20 -2.20
C ALA A 45 4.27 -9.45 -1.89
N LYS A 46 3.91 -10.67 -1.44
CA LYS A 46 2.55 -10.98 -0.97
C LYS A 46 2.17 -10.15 0.26
N GLN A 47 3.07 -10.02 1.23
CA GLN A 47 2.83 -9.21 2.44
C GLN A 47 2.60 -7.74 2.10
N ILE A 48 3.46 -7.15 1.25
CA ILE A 48 3.29 -5.76 0.79
C ILE A 48 1.98 -5.59 0.03
N ARG A 49 1.63 -6.52 -0.87
CA ARG A 49 0.35 -6.50 -1.59
C ARG A 49 -0.84 -6.59 -0.62
N SER A 50 -0.77 -7.44 0.40
CA SER A 50 -1.81 -7.55 1.43
C SER A 50 -2.00 -6.21 2.17
N HIS A 51 -0.91 -5.58 2.61
CA HIS A 51 -0.96 -4.27 3.26
C HIS A 51 -1.52 -3.18 2.34
N LEU A 52 -1.18 -3.20 1.05
CA LEU A 52 -1.74 -2.29 0.05
C LEU A 52 -3.25 -2.45 -0.08
N ILE A 53 -3.77 -3.68 -0.11
CA ILE A 53 -5.22 -3.93 -0.18
C ILE A 53 -5.90 -3.37 1.07
N SER A 54 -5.41 -3.69 2.26
CA SER A 54 -5.99 -3.21 3.52
C SER A 54 -5.98 -1.68 3.64
N LEU A 55 -4.94 -1.01 3.12
CA LEU A 55 -4.87 0.45 3.09
C LEU A 55 -5.87 1.06 2.11
N HIS A 56 -6.05 0.46 0.92
CA HIS A 56 -7.07 0.90 -0.03
C HIS A 56 -8.49 0.75 0.55
N GLU A 57 -8.76 -0.35 1.24
CA GLU A 57 -10.05 -0.57 1.91
C GLU A 57 -10.30 0.47 3.01
N HIS A 58 -9.30 0.73 3.85
CA HIS A 58 -9.39 1.79 4.87
C HIS A 58 -9.59 3.17 4.26
N LEU A 59 -8.87 3.49 3.18
CA LEU A 59 -9.01 4.77 2.49
C LEU A 59 -10.42 4.91 1.90
N ALA A 60 -10.95 3.86 1.26
CA ALA A 60 -12.30 3.85 0.72
C ALA A 60 -13.36 4.03 1.82
N MET A 61 -13.16 3.45 3.00
CA MET A 61 -14.04 3.63 4.16
C MET A 61 -14.02 5.09 4.65
N LEU A 62 -12.83 5.66 4.87
CA LEU A 62 -12.67 7.05 5.33
C LEU A 62 -13.24 8.07 4.33
N LEU A 63 -13.10 7.82 3.03
CA LEU A 63 -13.70 8.66 1.99
C LEU A 63 -15.23 8.62 2.02
N ARG A 64 -15.83 7.44 2.27
CA ARG A 64 -17.29 7.32 2.44
C ARG A 64 -17.78 8.00 3.70
N GLU A 65 -17.03 7.91 4.79
CA GLU A 65 -17.35 8.61 6.04
C GLU A 65 -17.25 10.13 5.90
N ALA A 66 -16.27 10.63 5.13
CA ALA A 66 -16.14 12.05 4.80
C ALA A 66 -17.33 12.57 3.98
N ASP A 67 -17.84 11.75 3.04
CA ASP A 67 -18.98 12.08 2.18
C ASP A 67 -20.33 11.98 2.93
N ALA A 68 -20.42 11.07 3.91
CA ALA A 68 -21.63 10.82 4.70
C ALA A 68 -21.78 11.76 5.93
N ALA A 69 -20.74 12.50 6.31
CA ALA A 69 -20.84 13.50 7.36
C ALA A 69 -21.67 14.71 6.85
N PRO A 70 -22.83 15.04 7.45
CA PRO A 70 -23.57 16.23 7.06
C PRO A 70 -22.71 17.47 7.30
N GLN A 71 -22.67 18.37 6.31
CA GLN A 71 -22.00 19.67 6.38
C GLN A 71 -22.53 20.53 7.53
#